data_AF-A0A9E6A626-F1
#
_entry.id   AF-A0A9E6A626-F1
#
_cell.length_a   1.000
_cell.length_b   1.000
_cell.length_c   1.000
_cell.angle_alpha   90.00
_cell.angle_beta   90.00
_cell.angle_gamma   90.00
#
_symmetry.space_group_name_H-M   'P 1'
#
loop_
_entity.id
_entity.type
_entity.pdbx_description
1 polymer ?
#
loop_
_entity_poly.entity_id
_entity_poly.type
_entity_poly.pdbx_seq_one_letter_code
_entity_poly.pdbx_strand_id
1 'polypeptide(L)'
;MPYSDMATDIAPETGLEAATATGKELYRVGLAYSEGVDCEQDLIAAHKWFNLAVLKGCDDAKICRQEMADMLAKEDIKSALAAARAWLQLAN
;
A
#
# COMPACT_ATOMS: atom_id res chain seq x y z
N MET A 1 -1.03 26.00 -15.08
CA MET A 1 -0.64 25.94 -13.65
C MET A 1 0.52 24.97 -13.50
N PRO A 2 1.44 25.20 -12.56
CA PRO A 2 2.78 24.61 -12.52
C PRO A 2 2.75 23.20 -11.93
N TYR A 3 3.26 22.22 -12.67
CA TYR A 3 3.47 20.84 -12.23
C TYR A 3 4.95 20.59 -11.87
N SER A 4 5.62 21.61 -11.35
CA SER A 4 7.04 21.57 -10.99
C SER A 4 7.17 21.88 -9.50
N ASP A 5 7.86 21.02 -8.77
CA ASP A 5 8.29 21.16 -7.35
C ASP A 5 7.33 20.71 -6.25
N MET A 6 6.87 19.46 -6.29
CA MET A 6 6.62 18.70 -5.06
C MET A 6 7.30 17.33 -5.14
N ALA A 7 8.62 17.36 -5.04
CA ALA A 7 9.41 16.18 -4.74
C ALA A 7 9.25 15.85 -3.25
N THR A 8 8.22 15.09 -2.88
CA THR A 8 8.12 14.32 -1.62
C THR A 8 6.84 13.48 -1.62
N ASP A 9 7.00 12.16 -1.53
CA ASP A 9 6.18 11.32 -0.64
C ASP A 9 4.75 10.88 -1.02
N ILE A 10 4.43 10.87 -2.30
CA ILE A 10 3.14 10.38 -2.79
C ILE A 10 3.44 9.09 -3.54
N ALA A 11 2.76 7.98 -3.22
CA ALA A 11 2.62 6.90 -4.19
C ALA A 11 1.75 7.48 -5.32
N PRO A 12 2.36 7.94 -6.43
CA PRO A 12 1.76 8.92 -7.33
C PRO A 12 0.47 8.40 -8.00
N GLU A 13 0.31 7.08 -8.07
CA GLU A 13 -0.90 6.38 -8.51
C GLU A 13 -2.13 6.51 -7.59
N THR A 14 -1.98 6.85 -6.30
CA THR A 14 -3.10 6.81 -5.33
C THR A 14 -3.57 8.17 -4.85
N GLY A 15 -2.71 9.18 -4.90
CA GLY A 15 -3.01 10.52 -4.38
C GLY A 15 -3.21 10.59 -2.86
N LEU A 16 -2.81 9.56 -2.11
CA LEU A 16 -3.00 9.47 -0.65
C LEU A 16 -1.71 9.81 0.10
N GLU A 17 -1.82 10.64 1.13
CA GLU A 17 -0.71 10.93 2.04
C GLU A 17 -0.72 9.98 3.25
N ALA A 18 0.45 9.56 3.72
CA ALA A 18 0.54 8.63 4.86
C ALA A 18 -0.05 9.16 6.17
N ALA A 19 -0.01 10.48 6.36
CA ALA A 19 -0.60 11.14 7.52
C ALA A 19 -2.14 11.11 7.49
N THR A 20 -2.74 11.35 6.32
CA THR A 20 -4.20 11.52 6.17
C THR A 20 -4.94 10.27 5.71
N ALA A 21 -4.23 9.31 5.11
CA ALA A 21 -4.81 8.08 4.58
C ALA A 21 -5.49 7.25 5.67
N THR A 22 -6.76 6.92 5.42
CA THR A 22 -7.56 6.03 6.24
C THR A 22 -7.33 4.57 5.86
N GLY A 23 -7.59 3.65 6.79
CA GLY A 23 -7.43 2.22 6.53
C GLY A 23 -8.27 1.72 5.34
N LYS A 24 -9.45 2.31 5.11
CA LYS A 24 -10.31 1.97 3.97
C LYS A 24 -9.72 2.40 2.63
N GLU A 25 -9.07 3.56 2.57
CA GLU A 25 -8.44 4.02 1.32
C GLU A 25 -7.25 3.14 0.94
N LEU A 26 -6.39 2.83 1.92
CA LEU A 26 -5.28 1.91 1.74
C LEU A 26 -5.74 0.51 1.34
N TYR A 27 -6.87 0.05 1.87
CA TYR A 27 -7.48 -1.22 1.47
C TYR A 27 -7.91 -1.22 -0.01
N ARG A 28 -8.55 -0.13 -0.48
CA ARG A 28 -8.98 -0.02 -1.89
C ARG A 28 -7.79 0.02 -2.85
N VAL A 29 -6.71 0.69 -2.46
CA VAL A 29 -5.46 0.67 -3.21
C VAL A 29 -4.88 -0.74 -3.28
N GLY A 30 -4.82 -1.44 -2.15
CA GLY A 30 -4.37 -2.83 -2.11
C GLY A 30 -5.17 -3.74 -3.05
N LEU A 31 -6.48 -3.54 -3.11
CA LEU A 31 -7.35 -4.25 -4.05
C LEU A 31 -7.03 -3.93 -5.51
N ALA A 32 -6.89 -2.65 -5.88
CA ALA A 32 -6.56 -2.26 -7.25
C ALA A 32 -5.26 -2.90 -7.74
N TYR A 33 -4.24 -2.94 -6.87
CA TYR A 33 -2.97 -3.62 -7.15
C TYR A 33 -3.10 -5.14 -7.25
N SER A 34 -3.94 -5.75 -6.40
CA SER A 34 -4.20 -7.18 -6.44
C SER A 34 -4.99 -7.62 -7.69
N GLU A 35 -5.86 -6.76 -8.19
CA GLU A 35 -6.68 -7.02 -9.37
C GLU A 35 -6.01 -6.56 -10.68
N GLY A 36 -4.94 -5.74 -10.60
CA GLY A 36 -4.30 -5.14 -11.76
C GLY A 36 -5.19 -4.12 -12.47
N VAL A 37 -5.98 -3.36 -11.70
CA VAL A 37 -6.86 -2.31 -12.25
C VAL A 37 -6.03 -1.05 -12.46
N ASP A 38 -6.00 -0.57 -13.70
CA ASP A 38 -5.20 0.59 -14.16
C ASP A 38 -3.67 0.44 -14.03
N CYS A 39 -3.16 -0.72 -13.58
CA CYS A 39 -1.74 -1.02 -13.43
C CYS A 39 -1.45 -2.53 -13.59
N GLU A 40 -0.18 -2.89 -13.76
CA GLU A 40 0.24 -4.31 -13.79
C GLU A 40 0.03 -4.93 -12.41
N GLN A 41 -0.46 -6.17 -12.37
CA GLN A 41 -0.79 -6.85 -11.12
C GLN A 41 0.47 -7.01 -10.25
N ASP A 42 0.46 -6.39 -9.08
CA ASP A 42 1.57 -6.43 -8.14
C ASP A 42 1.07 -6.82 -6.74
N LEU A 43 1.22 -8.12 -6.44
CA LEU A 43 0.83 -8.68 -5.15
C LEU A 43 1.73 -8.15 -4.01
N ILE A 44 2.98 -7.79 -4.30
CA ILE A 44 3.92 -7.24 -3.31
C ILE A 44 3.44 -5.86 -2.86
N ALA A 45 3.08 -5.01 -3.82
CA ALA A 45 2.47 -3.71 -3.57
C ALA A 45 1.12 -3.86 -2.85
N ALA A 46 0.26 -4.79 -3.29
CA ALA A 46 -1.01 -5.07 -2.63
C ALA A 46 -0.83 -5.44 -1.15
N HIS A 47 0.08 -6.37 -0.84
CA HIS A 47 0.38 -6.78 0.53
C HIS A 47 0.90 -5.61 1.40
N LYS A 48 1.74 -4.73 0.83
CA LYS A 48 2.19 -3.50 1.51
C LYS A 48 0.98 -2.65 1.93
N TRP A 49 0.07 -2.37 1.00
CA TRP A 49 -1.10 -1.52 1.24
C TRP A 49 -2.09 -2.13 2.22
N PHE A 50 -2.34 -3.44 2.14
CA PHE A 50 -3.16 -4.14 3.13
C PHE A 50 -2.52 -4.10 4.52
N ASN A 51 -1.21 -4.29 4.63
CA ASN A 51 -0.54 -4.18 5.93
C ASN A 51 -0.68 -2.77 6.54
N LEU A 52 -0.58 -1.71 5.73
CA LEU A 52 -0.80 -0.34 6.17
C LEU A 52 -2.27 -0.09 6.56
N ALA A 53 -3.22 -0.64 5.79
CA ALA A 53 -4.65 -0.56 6.08
C ALA A 53 -4.98 -1.19 7.44
N VAL A 54 -4.39 -2.35 7.76
CA VAL A 54 -4.54 -3.00 9.07
C VAL A 54 -4.00 -2.11 10.19
N LEU A 55 -2.84 -1.47 9.99
CA LEU A 55 -2.27 -0.55 10.99
C LEU A 55 -3.15 0.67 11.24
N LYS A 56 -3.94 1.10 10.25
CA LYS A 56 -4.92 2.18 10.36
C LYS A 56 -6.30 1.71 10.85
N GLY A 57 -6.44 0.44 11.25
CA GLY A 57 -7.67 -0.11 11.84
C GLY A 57 -8.67 -0.71 10.86
N CYS A 58 -8.26 -1.08 9.64
CA CYS A 58 -9.11 -1.83 8.71
C CYS A 58 -8.95 -3.34 8.96
N ASP A 59 -9.99 -3.98 9.52
CA ASP A 59 -10.00 -5.42 9.78
C ASP A 59 -10.14 -6.25 8.49
N ASP A 60 -10.87 -5.76 7.50
CA ASP A 60 -11.04 -6.43 6.19
C ASP A 60 -9.69 -6.66 5.51
N ALA A 61 -8.77 -5.71 5.65
CA ALA A 61 -7.42 -5.80 5.12
C ALA A 61 -6.60 -6.94 5.75
N LYS A 62 -6.95 -7.45 6.93
CA LYS A 62 -6.25 -8.59 7.57
C LYS A 62 -6.43 -9.86 6.75
N ILE A 63 -7.63 -10.10 6.25
CA ILE A 63 -7.97 -11.28 5.46
C ILE A 63 -7.21 -11.22 4.13
N CYS A 64 -7.35 -10.12 3.39
CA CYS A 64 -6.65 -9.94 2.11
C CYS A 64 -5.12 -9.99 2.28
N ARG A 65 -4.57 -9.41 3.35
CA ARG A 65 -3.14 -9.51 3.64
C ARG A 65 -2.71 -10.98 3.80
N GLN A 66 -3.49 -11.78 4.53
CA GLN A 66 -3.16 -13.18 4.78
C GLN A 66 -3.20 -13.99 3.48
N GLU A 67 -4.24 -13.81 2.67
CA GLU A 67 -4.35 -14.46 1.36
C GLU A 67 -3.18 -14.10 0.43
N MET A 68 -2.78 -12.82 0.40
CA MET A 68 -1.61 -12.37 -0.35
C MET A 68 -0.31 -12.98 0.19
N ALA A 69 -0.17 -13.10 1.51
CA ALA A 69 1.00 -13.71 2.14
C ALA A 69 1.12 -15.21 1.85
N ASP A 70 0.00 -15.89 1.60
CA ASP A 70 -0.01 -17.30 1.22
C ASP A 70 0.36 -17.50 -0.27
N MET A 71 0.14 -16.48 -1.11
CA MET A 71 0.53 -16.49 -2.54
C MET A 71 1.96 -15.98 -2.79
N LEU A 72 2.48 -15.10 -1.93
CA LEU A 72 3.81 -14.49 -2.08
C LEU A 72 4.92 -15.32 -1.44
N ALA A 73 6.14 -15.17 -1.97
CA ALA A 73 7.32 -15.72 -1.31
C ALA A 73 7.64 -14.91 -0.04
N LYS A 74 8.30 -15.56 0.92
CA LYS A 74 8.75 -14.89 2.16
C LYS A 74 9.68 -13.70 1.90
N GLU A 75 10.41 -13.73 0.80
CA GLU A 75 11.31 -12.66 0.35
C GLU A 75 10.52 -11.44 -0.12
N ASP A 76 9.44 -11.65 -0.88
CA ASP A 76 8.54 -10.60 -1.34
C ASP A 76 7.79 -9.95 -0.18
N ILE A 77 7.34 -10.76 0.79
CA ILE A 77 6.70 -10.25 2.02
C ILE A 77 7.67 -9.33 2.78
N LYS A 78 8.95 -9.68 2.87
CA LYS A 78 9.96 -8.81 3.48
C LYS A 78 10.09 -7.49 2.74
N SER A 79 10.14 -7.52 1.41
CA SER A 79 10.19 -6.32 0.56
C SER A 79 8.96 -5.43 0.77
N ALA A 80 7.76 -6.01 0.77
CA ALA A 80 6.50 -5.30 1.04
C ALA A 80 6.50 -4.63 2.43
N LEU A 81 6.95 -5.33 3.47
CA LEU A 81 7.02 -4.80 4.83
C LEU A 81 8.07 -3.69 4.97
N ALA A 82 9.21 -3.82 4.30
CA ALA A 82 10.24 -2.78 4.28
C ALA A 82 9.71 -1.50 3.61
N ALA A 83 9.04 -1.64 2.46
CA ALA A 83 8.41 -0.52 1.77
C ALA A 83 7.27 0.11 2.58
N ALA A 84 6.46 -0.69 3.28
CA ALA A 84 5.42 -0.19 4.17
C ALA A 84 6.00 0.66 5.30
N ARG A 85 7.09 0.19 5.92
CA ARG A 85 7.78 0.95 6.99
C ARG A 85 8.39 2.24 6.47
N ALA A 86 9.06 2.20 5.32
CA ALA A 86 9.63 3.40 4.71
C ALA A 86 8.54 4.46 4.48
N TRP A 87 7.38 4.04 3.99
CA TRP A 87 6.23 4.92 3.76
C TRP A 87 5.63 5.50 5.05
N LEU A 88 5.70 4.79 6.18
CA LEU A 88 5.29 5.34 7.48
C LEU A 88 6.31 6.31 8.07
N GLN A 89 7.60 6.10 7.84
CA GLN A 89 8.67 7.00 8.31
C GLN A 89 8.60 8.37 7.63
N LEU A 90 8.16 8.34 6.38
CA LEU A 90 7.91 9.46 5.50
C LEU A 90 6.74 10.35 5.98
N ALA A 91 5.79 9.79 6.73
CA ALA A 91 4.67 10.54 7.34
C ALA A 91 5.05 11.45 8.53
N ASN A 92 6.33 11.49 8.93
CA ASN A 92 6.78 11.95 10.25
C ASN A 92 7.71 13.15 10.19
#